data_AF-A0AB34YAQ7-F1
#
_entry.id   AF-A0AB34YAQ7-F1
#
_cell.length_a   1.000
_cell.length_b   1.000
_cell.length_c   1.000
_cell.angle_alpha   90.00
_cell.angle_beta   90.00
_cell.angle_gamma   90.00
#
_symmetry.space_group_name_H-M   'P 1'
#
loop_
_entity.id
_entity.type
_entity.pdbx_description
1 polymer ?
#
loop_
_entity_poly.entity_id
_entity_poly.type
_entity_poly.pdbx_seq_one_letter_code
_entity_poly.pdbx_strand_id
1 'polypeptide(L)'
;MALTLNGCPSLDRQLKHAATAQGTAQARVTLPDYPEDCRAREPHAVLTDGAEIRSILKRERDALDRQNARTDRCAGFYDDVAKGLK
;
A
#
# COMPACT_ATOMS: atom_id res chain seq x y z
N MET A 1 25.27 -13.76 53.51
CA MET A 1 24.69 -14.01 52.17
C MET A 1 24.24 -12.68 51.61
N ALA A 2 24.96 -12.14 50.63
CA ALA A 2 24.57 -10.91 49.94
C ALA A 2 23.68 -11.30 48.74
N LEU A 3 22.38 -10.99 48.81
CA LEU A 3 21.53 -10.98 47.62
C LEU A 3 21.90 -9.73 46.82
N THR A 4 22.74 -9.88 45.80
CA THR A 4 22.94 -8.84 44.80
C THR A 4 21.75 -8.84 43.85
N LEU A 5 21.03 -7.71 43.83
CA LEU A 5 19.94 -7.40 42.92
C LEU A 5 20.43 -7.37 41.46
N ASN A 6 20.47 -8.51 40.78
CA ASN A 6 20.74 -8.63 39.34
C ASN A 6 19.53 -8.20 38.46
N GLY A 7 18.55 -7.48 39.03
CA GLY A 7 17.26 -7.22 38.39
C GLY A 7 17.13 -5.92 37.59
N CYS A 8 17.99 -4.92 37.81
CA CYS A 8 17.79 -3.61 37.17
C CYS A 8 18.02 -3.60 35.65
N PRO A 9 19.08 -4.25 35.09
CA PRO A 9 19.30 -4.23 33.64
C PRO A 9 18.24 -5.02 32.86
N SER A 10 17.67 -6.06 33.47
CA SER A 10 16.60 -6.86 32.87
C SER A 10 15.24 -6.16 32.98
N LEU A 11 14.96 -5.49 34.09
CA LEU A 11 13.76 -4.69 34.28
C LEU A 11 13.69 -3.51 33.30
N ASP A 12 14.77 -2.75 33.13
CA ASP A 12 14.81 -1.63 32.18
C ASP A 12 14.57 -2.09 30.73
N ARG A 13 15.11 -3.26 30.38
CA ARG A 13 14.88 -3.87 29.05
C ARG A 13 13.41 -4.30 28.90
N GLN A 14 12.84 -4.94 29.91
CA GLN A 14 11.44 -5.36 29.90
C GLN A 14 10.48 -4.17 29.83
N LEU A 15 10.76 -3.10 30.58
CA LEU A 15 9.98 -1.86 30.55
C LEU A 15 10.05 -1.18 29.18
N LYS A 16 11.25 -1.10 28.56
CA LYS A 16 11.39 -0.58 27.19
C LYS A 16 10.63 -1.42 26.17
N HIS A 17 10.71 -2.75 26.25
CA HIS A 17 9.94 -3.63 25.36
C HIS A 17 8.43 -3.47 25.56
N ALA A 18 7.96 -3.44 26.80
CA ALA A 18 6.55 -3.25 27.12
C ALA A 18 6.04 -1.88 26.64
N ALA A 19 6.83 -0.82 26.86
CA ALA A 19 6.50 0.53 26.39
C ALA A 19 6.46 0.61 24.85
N THR A 20 7.42 -0.02 24.16
CA THR A 20 7.40 -0.11 22.69
C THR A 20 6.18 -0.89 22.20
N ALA A 21 5.90 -2.06 22.79
CA ALA A 21 4.74 -2.88 22.40
C ALA A 21 3.41 -2.14 22.64
N GLN A 22 3.30 -1.44 23.78
CA GLN A 22 2.16 -0.60 24.09
C GLN A 22 2.02 0.57 23.11
N GLY A 23 3.13 1.26 22.80
CA GLY A 23 3.16 2.34 21.82
C GLY A 23 2.71 1.86 20.44
N THR A 24 3.22 0.73 19.96
CA THR A 24 2.80 0.12 18.69
C THR A 24 1.31 -0.27 18.70
N ALA A 25 0.82 -0.86 19.80
CA ALA A 25 -0.59 -1.24 19.93
C ALA A 25 -1.54 -0.03 20.00
N GLN A 26 -1.08 1.08 20.60
CA GLN A 26 -1.85 2.31 20.74
C GLN A 26 -1.79 3.21 19.51
N ALA A 27 -0.75 3.08 18.69
CA ALA A 27 -0.51 3.93 17.51
C ALA A 27 -1.59 3.84 16.42
N ARG A 28 -2.59 2.94 16.54
CA ARG A 28 -3.79 2.80 15.68
C ARG A 28 -3.65 3.54 14.36
N VAL A 29 -2.99 2.89 13.40
CA VAL A 29 -2.79 3.45 12.07
C VAL A 29 -4.15 3.58 11.40
N THR A 30 -4.61 4.82 11.23
CA THR A 30 -5.76 5.11 10.38
C THR A 30 -5.22 5.26 8.97
N LEU A 31 -5.48 4.26 8.13
CA LEU A 31 -5.14 4.33 6.71
C LEU A 31 -6.14 5.24 6.00
N PRO A 32 -5.69 6.03 5.02
CA PRO A 32 -6.60 6.73 4.13
C PRO A 32 -7.43 5.73 3.32
N ASP A 33 -8.61 6.17 2.90
CA ASP A 33 -9.45 5.37 2.00
C ASP A 33 -8.71 5.09 0.69
N TYR A 34 -8.87 3.86 0.20
CA TYR A 34 -8.29 3.48 -1.09
C TYR A 34 -9.04 4.19 -2.23
N PRO A 35 -8.35 4.90 -3.14
CA PRO A 35 -9.02 5.65 -4.19
C PRO A 35 -9.92 4.75 -5.06
N GLU A 36 -11.16 5.19 -5.32
CA GLU A 36 -12.12 4.39 -6.10
C GLU A 36 -11.61 4.11 -7.53
N ASP A 37 -10.90 5.06 -8.15
CA ASP A 37 -10.27 4.86 -9.48
C ASP A 37 -9.36 3.62 -9.48
N CYS A 38 -8.68 3.34 -8.37
CA CYS A 38 -7.80 2.17 -8.27
C CYS A 38 -8.52 0.83 -8.21
N ARG A 39 -9.84 0.82 -8.04
CA ARG A 39 -10.70 -0.37 -8.18
C ARG A 39 -11.25 -0.52 -9.59
N ALA A 40 -11.22 0.53 -10.40
CA ALA A 40 -11.73 0.51 -11.76
C ALA A 40 -10.85 -0.35 -12.68
N ARG A 41 -11.51 -1.04 -13.62
CA ARG A 41 -10.88 -1.81 -14.68
C ARG A 41 -11.14 -1.12 -16.01
N GLU A 42 -10.10 -0.93 -16.79
CA GLU A 42 -10.27 -0.40 -18.13
C GLU A 42 -10.92 -1.45 -19.05
N PRO A 43 -12.00 -1.11 -19.77
CA PRO A 43 -12.58 -2.01 -20.75
C PRO A 43 -11.64 -2.16 -21.95
N HIS A 44 -11.66 -3.34 -22.56
CA HIS A 44 -11.08 -3.57 -23.89
C HIS A 44 -11.76 -2.69 -24.95
N ALA A 45 -11.07 -2.49 -26.06
CA ALA A 45 -11.63 -1.80 -27.21
C ALA A 45 -12.80 -2.61 -27.78
N VAL A 46 -13.86 -1.90 -28.16
CA VAL A 46 -15.03 -2.51 -28.80
C VAL A 46 -14.62 -3.12 -30.14
N LEU A 47 -15.00 -4.39 -30.31
CA LEU A 47 -14.93 -5.10 -31.59
C LEU A 47 -16.17 -4.73 -32.41
N THR A 48 -15.94 -4.26 -33.63
CA THR A 48 -17.00 -3.92 -34.58
C THR A 48 -16.81 -4.74 -35.84
N ASP A 49 -17.86 -5.43 -36.28
CA ASP A 49 -17.80 -6.24 -37.49
C ASP A 49 -17.42 -5.39 -38.70
N GLY A 50 -16.48 -5.89 -39.49
CA GLY A 50 -15.93 -5.17 -40.65
C GLY A 50 -14.95 -4.05 -40.31
N ALA A 51 -14.67 -3.77 -39.03
CA ALA A 51 -13.64 -2.81 -38.67
C ALA A 51 -12.23 -3.35 -38.99
N GLU A 52 -11.36 -2.44 -39.43
CA GLU A 52 -9.97 -2.76 -39.71
C GLU A 52 -9.22 -3.13 -38.41
N ILE A 53 -8.47 -4.23 -38.45
CA ILE A 53 -7.86 -4.84 -37.27
C ILE A 53 -6.82 -3.93 -36.60
N ARG A 54 -5.99 -3.20 -37.36
CA ARG A 54 -4.99 -2.28 -36.79
C ARG A 54 -5.66 -1.10 -36.09
N SER A 55 -6.82 -0.65 -36.55
CA SER A 55 -7.64 0.36 -35.86
C SER A 55 -8.13 -0.15 -34.51
N ILE A 56 -8.57 -1.41 -34.42
CA ILE A 56 -8.90 -2.06 -33.14
C ILE A 56 -7.64 -2.13 -32.25
N LEU A 57 -6.51 -2.59 -32.78
CA LEU A 57 -5.26 -2.69 -32.02
C LEU A 57 -4.78 -1.34 -31.48
N LYS A 58 -4.95 -0.26 -32.26
CA LYS A 58 -4.64 1.10 -31.79
C LYS A 58 -5.50 1.47 -30.57
N ARG A 59 -6.82 1.21 -30.64
CA ARG A 59 -7.73 1.46 -29.51
C ARG A 59 -7.41 0.61 -28.28
N GLU A 60 -6.98 -0.64 -28.47
CA GLU A 60 -6.51 -1.50 -27.37
C GLU A 60 -5.26 -0.93 -26.70
N ARG A 61 -4.31 -0.40 -27.48
CA ARG A 61 -3.12 0.27 -26.92
C ARG A 61 -3.51 1.50 -26.11
N ASP A 62 -4.41 2.31 -26.63
CA ASP A 62 -4.91 3.49 -25.91
C ASP A 62 -5.61 3.09 -24.59
N ALA A 63 -6.35 1.96 -24.57
CA ALA A 63 -6.95 1.42 -23.35
C ALA A 63 -5.88 0.94 -22.36
N LEU A 64 -4.89 0.18 -22.82
CA LEU A 64 -3.79 -0.27 -21.98
C LEU A 64 -3.02 0.91 -21.38
N ASP A 65 -2.78 1.97 -22.14
CA ASP A 65 -2.10 3.17 -21.67
C ASP A 65 -2.89 3.85 -20.52
N ARG A 66 -4.23 3.91 -20.63
CA ARG A 66 -5.08 4.41 -19.53
C ARG A 66 -5.01 3.53 -18.29
N GLN A 67 -5.04 2.20 -18.46
CA GLN A 67 -4.92 1.26 -17.35
C GLN A 67 -3.55 1.35 -16.68
N ASN A 68 -2.46 1.47 -17.44
CA ASN A 68 -1.11 1.60 -16.90
C ASN A 68 -0.94 2.92 -16.15
N ALA A 69 -1.44 4.04 -16.71
CA ALA A 69 -1.43 5.32 -16.02
C ALA A 69 -2.23 5.28 -14.69
N ARG A 70 -3.33 4.52 -14.63
CA ARG A 70 -4.06 4.26 -13.38
C ARG A 70 -3.20 3.45 -12.41
N THR A 71 -2.58 2.36 -12.87
CA THR A 71 -1.68 1.53 -12.07
C THR A 71 -0.57 2.37 -11.42
N ASP A 72 0.08 3.25 -12.19
CA ASP A 72 1.15 4.12 -11.68
C ASP A 72 0.66 5.04 -10.56
N ARG A 73 -0.50 5.70 -10.73
CA ARG A 73 -1.10 6.54 -9.69
C ARG A 73 -1.44 5.75 -8.42
N CYS A 74 -1.96 4.54 -8.58
CA CYS A 74 -2.37 3.69 -7.47
C CYS A 74 -1.18 3.10 -6.71
N ALA A 75 -0.09 2.81 -7.42
CA ALA A 75 1.19 2.45 -6.80
C ALA A 75 1.76 3.63 -6.00
N GLY A 76 1.75 4.84 -6.60
CA GLY A 76 2.19 6.06 -5.92
C GLY A 76 1.42 6.35 -4.63
N PHE A 77 0.09 6.18 -4.65
CA PHE A 77 -0.72 6.28 -3.42
C PHE A 77 -0.25 5.32 -2.32
N TYR A 78 0.03 4.06 -2.67
CA TYR A 78 0.54 3.10 -1.71
C TYR A 78 1.93 3.48 -1.18
N ASP A 79 2.83 3.95 -2.04
CA ASP A 79 4.17 4.37 -1.65
C ASP A 79 4.12 5.55 -0.68
N ASP A 80 3.22 6.51 -0.90
CA ASP A 80 3.00 7.64 0.00
C ASP A 80 2.44 7.20 1.36
N VAL A 81 1.46 6.29 1.36
CA VAL A 81 0.96 5.67 2.60
C VAL A 81 2.09 4.96 3.33
N ALA A 82 2.85 4.11 2.65
CA ALA A 82 3.95 3.36 3.23
C ALA A 82 5.06 4.27 3.80
N LYS A 83 5.31 5.42 3.16
CA LYS A 83 6.25 6.44 3.65
C LYS A 83 5.75 7.11 4.93
N GLY A 84 4.45 7.35 5.06
CA GLY A 84 3.84 7.93 6.27
C GLY A 84 3.81 6.98 7.48
N LEU A 85 4.04 5.69 7.27
CA LEU A 85 4.04 4.65 8.32
C LEU A 85 5.44 4.24 8.81
N LYS A 86 6.50 4.73 8.16
CA LYS A 86 7.90 4.50 8.55
C LYS A 86 8.37 5.61 9.48
#